data_AF-A0ABD5VYG3-F1
#
_entry.id   AF-A0ABD5VYG3-F1
#
_cell.length_a   1.000
_cell.length_b   1.000
_cell.length_c   1.000
_cell.angle_alpha   90.00
_cell.angle_beta   90.00
_cell.angle_gamma   90.00
#
_symmetry.space_group_name_H-M   'P 1'
#
loop_
_entity.id
_entity.type
_entity.pdbx_description
1 polymer ?
#
loop_
_entity_poly.entity_id
_entity_poly.type
_entity_poly.pdbx_seq_one_letter_code
_entity_poly.pdbx_strand_id
1 'polypeptide(L)'
;MGLSRPGSPGGDSSNIDPGVVRLIIHPYQSGAAFIEQTVEDGGWEAVDALHDSYPESTAQIIDPEEYPDSRPVNVTVPDRSSAAWSRLDHTPEGETVGQAAIHVMFWQNSIVDVETPYSYSDSLSDGWVGDELVPYENGDASGYVWTLEWQSADEAREFAEGYRDLLAERGGMERGPRQFVISEGPFEGAYDIRRDGASVTIVNAPDIEALTEIHSPAGDG
;
A
#
# COMPACT_ATOMS: atom_id res chain seq x y z
N MET A 1 -0.21 9.87 -2.92
CA MET A 1 1.00 10.36 -2.23
C MET A 1 2.20 9.58 -2.74
N GLY A 2 3.07 10.21 -3.54
CA GLY A 2 4.38 9.64 -3.88
C GLY A 2 5.42 10.25 -2.94
N LEU A 3 6.18 9.42 -2.25
CA LEU A 3 7.31 9.86 -1.43
C LEU A 3 8.36 10.46 -2.36
N SER A 4 8.39 11.80 -2.45
CA SER A 4 9.41 12.56 -3.18
C SER A 4 10.70 12.62 -2.37
N ARG A 5 11.85 12.48 -3.05
CA ARG A 5 13.19 12.73 -2.49
C ARG A 5 13.31 14.15 -1.89
N PRO A 6 14.04 14.35 -0.77
CA PRO A 6 14.12 15.64 -0.11
C PRO A 6 15.15 16.56 -0.78
N GLY A 7 14.71 17.76 -1.16
CA GLY A 7 15.54 18.78 -1.81
C GLY A 7 14.93 20.19 -1.86
N SER A 8 14.62 20.75 -0.68
CA SER A 8 14.42 22.19 -0.35
C SER A 8 13.27 23.03 -0.95
N PRO A 9 12.79 24.06 -0.21
CA PRO A 9 11.37 24.41 -0.12
C PRO A 9 10.95 25.58 -1.02
N GLY A 10 9.89 25.34 -1.78
CA GLY A 10 9.14 26.37 -2.50
C GLY A 10 7.70 25.91 -2.69
N GLY A 11 6.90 25.98 -1.61
CA GLY A 11 5.49 25.59 -1.65
C GLY A 11 4.63 26.66 -2.32
N ASP A 12 4.09 26.35 -3.49
CA ASP A 12 2.89 27.00 -4.02
C ASP A 12 1.67 26.26 -3.46
N SER A 13 0.99 26.90 -2.50
CA SER A 13 -0.08 26.33 -1.68
C SER A 13 -1.45 26.32 -2.37
N SER A 14 -1.52 25.99 -3.67
CA SER A 14 -2.77 26.16 -4.44
C SER A 14 -3.24 24.97 -5.28
N ASN A 15 -2.57 23.81 -5.27
CA ASN A 15 -3.10 22.56 -5.84
C ASN A 15 -2.70 21.36 -5.00
N ILE A 16 -3.56 20.98 -4.05
CA ILE A 16 -3.39 19.73 -3.30
C ILE A 16 -3.69 18.56 -4.25
N ASP A 17 -2.79 17.58 -4.32
CA ASP A 17 -2.97 16.36 -5.11
C ASP A 17 -4.31 15.67 -4.76
N PRO A 18 -5.17 15.32 -5.73
CA PRO A 18 -6.49 14.76 -5.46
C PRO A 18 -6.49 13.49 -4.59
N GLY A 19 -5.43 12.67 -4.63
CA GLY A 19 -5.30 11.49 -3.77
C GLY A 19 -4.83 11.83 -2.37
N VAL A 20 -3.98 12.84 -2.21
CA VAL A 20 -3.72 13.46 -0.89
C VAL A 20 -5.03 13.97 -0.28
N VAL A 21 -5.87 14.66 -1.06
CA VAL A 21 -7.19 15.12 -0.59
C VAL A 21 -8.06 13.92 -0.20
N ARG A 22 -8.12 12.87 -1.02
CA ARG A 22 -8.93 11.66 -0.75
C ARG A 22 -8.48 10.91 0.51
N LEU A 23 -7.18 10.80 0.74
CA LEU A 23 -6.62 10.24 1.98
C LEU A 23 -6.94 11.09 3.21
N ILE A 24 -6.86 12.42 3.10
CA ILE A 24 -7.19 13.33 4.19
C ILE A 24 -8.68 13.26 4.55
N ILE A 25 -9.57 13.09 3.56
CA ILE A 25 -11.03 13.03 3.80
C ILE A 25 -11.54 11.62 4.10
N HIS A 26 -10.76 10.56 3.83
CA HIS A 26 -11.16 9.16 4.05
C HIS A 26 -11.77 8.91 5.44
N PRO A 27 -11.15 9.31 6.57
CA PRO A 27 -11.72 9.07 7.90
C PRO A 27 -13.10 9.69 8.11
N TYR A 28 -13.41 10.79 7.42
CA TYR A 28 -14.70 11.47 7.53
C TYR A 28 -15.78 10.84 6.63
N GLN A 29 -15.38 10.18 5.55
CA GLN A 29 -16.29 9.53 4.61
C GLN A 29 -16.61 8.12 5.06
N SER A 30 -15.59 7.26 5.17
CA SER A 30 -15.76 5.87 5.60
C SER A 30 -16.21 5.82 7.07
N GLY A 31 -15.74 6.75 7.91
CA GLY A 31 -16.20 6.82 9.30
C GLY A 31 -17.69 7.15 9.45
N ALA A 32 -18.28 7.94 8.55
CA ALA A 32 -19.71 8.22 8.60
C ALA A 32 -20.54 6.97 8.25
N ALA A 33 -20.14 6.24 7.20
CA ALA A 33 -20.77 4.97 6.80
C ALA A 33 -20.62 3.90 7.90
N PHE A 34 -19.43 3.80 8.50
CA PHE A 34 -19.16 2.89 9.63
C PHE A 34 -20.06 3.17 10.84
N ILE A 35 -20.21 4.45 11.23
CA ILE A 35 -21.10 4.82 12.35
C ILE A 35 -22.57 4.62 11.98
N GLU A 36 -22.98 4.90 10.75
CA GLU A 36 -24.34 4.63 10.27
C GLU A 36 -24.67 3.14 10.43
N GLN A 37 -23.81 2.25 9.93
CA GLN A 37 -23.98 0.81 10.06
C GLN A 37 -23.94 0.33 11.53
N THR A 38 -23.04 0.87 12.35
CA THR A 38 -22.99 0.55 13.79
C THR A 38 -24.31 0.89 14.49
N VAL A 39 -24.93 2.02 14.14
CA VAL A 39 -26.24 2.43 14.66
C VAL A 39 -27.36 1.52 14.13
N GLU A 40 -27.29 1.09 12.87
CA GLU A 40 -28.25 0.13 12.31
C GLU A 40 -28.21 -1.23 13.00
N ASP A 41 -27.01 -1.72 13.34
CA ASP A 41 -26.81 -3.05 13.93
C ASP A 41 -27.15 -3.12 15.43
N GLY A 42 -26.86 -2.07 16.19
CA GLY A 42 -26.98 -2.09 17.65
C GLY A 42 -27.39 -0.78 18.31
N GLY A 43 -27.75 0.23 17.52
CA GLY A 43 -28.12 1.55 18.02
C GLY A 43 -26.94 2.32 18.64
N TRP A 44 -27.25 3.39 19.37
CA TRP A 44 -26.23 4.24 20.00
C TRP A 44 -25.43 3.53 21.10
N GLU A 45 -25.95 2.46 21.70
CA GLU A 45 -25.18 1.64 22.65
C GLU A 45 -24.01 0.92 21.96
N ALA A 46 -24.17 0.49 20.71
CA ALA A 46 -23.07 -0.08 19.93
C ALA A 46 -22.00 0.97 19.59
N VAL A 47 -22.41 2.22 19.34
CA VAL A 47 -21.47 3.34 19.15
C VAL A 47 -20.70 3.64 20.43
N ASP A 48 -21.38 3.66 21.58
CA ASP A 48 -20.72 3.84 22.88
C ASP A 48 -19.69 2.71 23.13
N ALA A 49 -20.00 1.47 22.73
CA ALA A 49 -19.08 0.34 22.87
C ALA A 49 -17.79 0.47 22.02
N LEU A 50 -17.79 1.25 20.93
CA LEU A 50 -16.57 1.53 20.15
C LEU A 50 -15.51 2.27 20.97
N HIS A 51 -15.91 3.00 22.02
CA HIS A 51 -14.95 3.63 22.94
C HIS A 51 -14.17 2.62 23.79
N ASP A 52 -14.70 1.41 23.97
CA ASP A 52 -14.02 0.32 24.68
C ASP A 52 -13.26 -0.61 23.71
N SER A 53 -13.59 -0.59 22.42
CA SER A 53 -12.97 -1.42 21.38
C SER A 53 -12.85 -0.64 20.06
N TYR A 54 -11.85 0.21 19.94
CA TYR A 54 -11.66 1.00 18.71
C TYR A 54 -11.31 0.11 17.51
N PRO A 55 -11.73 0.46 16.29
CA PRO A 55 -11.16 -0.12 15.08
C PRO A 55 -9.63 0.07 15.05
N GLU A 56 -8.92 -1.00 14.70
CA GLU A 56 -7.47 -1.11 14.65
C GLU A 56 -6.91 -0.89 13.24
N SER A 57 -7.75 -0.91 12.20
CA SER A 57 -7.32 -0.75 10.80
C SER A 57 -8.31 0.06 9.95
N THR A 58 -7.85 0.56 8.80
CA THR A 58 -8.72 1.21 7.81
C THR A 58 -9.70 0.22 7.18
N ALA A 59 -9.32 -1.06 7.06
CA ALA A 59 -10.20 -2.12 6.55
C ALA A 59 -11.47 -2.26 7.38
N GLN A 60 -11.35 -2.29 8.71
CA GLN A 60 -12.52 -2.35 9.58
C GLN A 60 -13.46 -1.14 9.47
N ILE A 61 -12.95 0.01 8.98
CA ILE A 61 -13.76 1.21 8.76
C ILE A 61 -14.41 1.18 7.36
N ILE A 62 -13.71 0.63 6.36
CA ILE A 62 -14.20 0.51 4.98
C ILE A 62 -15.24 -0.62 4.89
N ASP A 63 -14.99 -1.73 5.58
CA ASP A 63 -15.77 -2.97 5.61
C ASP A 63 -16.29 -3.23 7.04
N PRO A 64 -17.27 -2.42 7.53
CA PRO A 64 -17.82 -2.51 8.90
C PRO A 64 -18.37 -3.89 9.26
N GLU A 65 -18.84 -4.66 8.29
CA GLU A 65 -19.37 -6.02 8.51
C GLU A 65 -18.31 -7.00 9.04
N GLU A 66 -17.03 -6.69 8.83
CA GLU A 66 -15.92 -7.51 9.32
C GLU A 66 -15.46 -7.14 10.74
N TYR A 67 -15.91 -6.01 11.29
CA TYR A 67 -15.58 -5.57 12.63
C TYR A 67 -16.50 -6.25 13.67
N PRO A 68 -15.98 -6.76 14.81
CA PRO A 68 -14.59 -6.66 15.30
C PRO A 68 -13.71 -7.89 15.01
N ASP A 69 -14.21 -8.85 14.22
CA ASP A 69 -13.60 -10.17 14.09
C ASP A 69 -12.34 -10.17 13.21
N SER A 70 -12.34 -9.38 12.12
CA SER A 70 -11.17 -9.16 11.26
C SER A 70 -10.17 -8.27 11.98
N ARG A 71 -8.91 -8.69 12.12
CA ARG A 71 -7.85 -7.93 12.80
C ARG A 71 -6.64 -7.74 11.90
N PRO A 72 -5.96 -6.58 11.97
CA PRO A 72 -4.75 -6.38 11.20
C PRO A 72 -3.65 -7.37 11.62
N VAL A 73 -2.89 -7.86 10.65
CA VAL A 73 -1.72 -8.69 10.90
C VAL A 73 -0.47 -7.82 10.93
N ASN A 74 0.45 -8.13 11.85
CA ASN A 74 1.73 -7.45 11.89
C ASN A 74 2.65 -8.01 10.80
N VAL A 75 2.83 -7.25 9.72
CA VAL A 75 3.72 -7.61 8.62
C VAL A 75 5.13 -7.15 8.96
N THR A 76 6.14 -7.97 8.63
CA THR A 76 7.55 -7.61 8.81
C THR A 76 8.36 -7.83 7.53
N VAL A 77 9.21 -6.88 7.19
CA VAL A 77 10.18 -6.93 6.10
C VAL A 77 11.54 -7.22 6.73
N PRO A 78 12.08 -8.45 6.61
CA PRO A 78 13.42 -8.73 7.09
C PRO A 78 14.45 -7.97 6.25
N ASP A 79 15.41 -7.32 6.90
CA ASP A 79 16.53 -6.69 6.20
C ASP A 79 17.40 -7.77 5.56
N ARG A 80 17.39 -7.78 4.23
CA ARG A 80 18.18 -8.66 3.37
C ARG A 80 18.98 -7.86 2.35
N SER A 81 19.24 -6.60 2.68
CA SER A 81 20.04 -5.73 1.86
C SER A 81 21.52 -6.10 1.94
N SER A 82 22.24 -5.80 0.87
CA SER A 82 23.70 -5.87 0.84
C SER A 82 24.29 -4.69 1.62
N ALA A 83 25.59 -4.76 1.93
CA ALA A 83 26.29 -3.67 2.63
C ALA A 83 26.34 -2.34 1.85
N ALA A 84 25.94 -2.32 0.57
CA ALA A 84 25.86 -1.12 -0.24
C ALA A 84 24.59 -0.28 0.05
N TRP A 85 23.56 -0.90 0.62
CA TRP A 85 22.27 -0.26 0.90
C TRP A 85 22.04 -0.15 2.40
N SER A 86 21.34 0.90 2.80
CA SER A 86 20.94 1.17 4.18
C SER A 86 19.43 1.25 4.26
N ARG A 87 18.85 0.46 5.17
CA ARG A 87 17.45 0.54 5.54
C ARG A 87 17.17 1.87 6.24
N LEU A 88 16.09 2.54 5.83
CA LEU A 88 15.64 3.82 6.38
C LEU A 88 14.32 3.63 7.14
N ASP A 89 14.37 3.05 8.33
CA ASP A 89 13.23 2.99 9.22
C ASP A 89 13.43 3.88 10.45
N HIS A 90 12.37 4.59 10.83
CA HIS A 90 12.36 5.52 11.96
C HIS A 90 11.28 5.09 12.94
N THR A 91 11.68 4.34 13.97
CA THR A 91 10.86 3.87 15.10
C THR A 91 9.48 4.54 15.19
N PRO A 92 8.37 3.86 14.82
CA PRO A 92 8.28 2.42 14.51
C PRO A 92 8.96 1.98 13.19
N GLU A 93 9.24 0.68 13.11
CA GLU A 93 9.89 0.03 11.96
C GLU A 93 8.91 0.02 10.77
N GLY A 94 9.25 0.70 9.67
CA GLY A 94 8.42 0.77 8.45
C GLY A 94 7.15 1.62 8.55
N GLU A 95 6.51 1.85 7.40
CA GLU A 95 5.22 2.55 7.31
C GLU A 95 4.12 1.60 6.79
N THR A 96 2.96 1.59 7.46
CA THR A 96 1.76 0.91 6.96
C THR A 96 1.01 1.86 6.02
N VAL A 97 0.82 1.43 4.77
CA VAL A 97 0.11 2.19 3.74
C VAL A 97 -1.41 2.07 3.93
N GLY A 98 -1.92 0.85 4.14
CA GLY A 98 -3.34 0.57 4.39
C GLY A 98 -4.24 0.55 3.15
N GLN A 99 -5.37 -0.18 3.26
CA GLN A 99 -6.35 -0.39 2.17
C GLN A 99 -6.78 0.91 1.47
N ALA A 100 -7.14 1.94 2.23
CA ALA A 100 -7.57 3.23 1.67
C ALA A 100 -6.53 3.85 0.73
N ALA A 101 -5.24 3.76 1.06
CA ALA A 101 -4.17 4.31 0.24
C ALA A 101 -3.88 3.46 -1.00
N ILE A 102 -4.05 2.14 -0.89
CA ILE A 102 -3.98 1.21 -2.02
C ILE A 102 -5.10 1.52 -3.03
N HIS A 103 -6.35 1.66 -2.55
CA HIS A 103 -7.48 2.08 -3.37
C HIS A 103 -7.19 3.41 -4.10
N VAL A 104 -6.77 4.43 -3.34
CA VAL A 104 -6.45 5.75 -3.90
C VAL A 104 -5.32 5.66 -4.93
N MET A 105 -4.29 4.84 -4.71
CA MET A 105 -3.22 4.62 -5.68
C MET A 105 -3.77 4.08 -7.00
N PHE A 106 -4.60 3.04 -6.99
CA PHE A 106 -5.17 2.50 -8.22
C PHE A 106 -6.11 3.49 -8.91
N TRP A 107 -6.94 4.19 -8.14
CA TRP A 107 -7.86 5.20 -8.67
C TRP A 107 -7.13 6.38 -9.33
N GLN A 108 -6.12 6.95 -8.64
CA GLN A 108 -5.31 8.05 -9.19
C GLN A 108 -4.58 7.65 -10.46
N ASN A 109 -4.30 6.36 -10.62
CA ASN A 109 -3.63 5.82 -11.79
C ASN A 109 -4.59 5.29 -12.86
N SER A 110 -5.91 5.52 -12.70
CA SER A 110 -6.96 5.09 -13.63
C SER A 110 -6.99 3.58 -13.88
N ILE A 111 -6.59 2.79 -12.88
CA ILE A 111 -6.65 1.33 -12.91
C ILE A 111 -8.02 0.84 -12.41
N VAL A 112 -8.58 1.54 -11.42
CA VAL A 112 -9.96 1.30 -10.96
C VAL A 112 -10.80 2.55 -11.20
N ASP A 113 -12.02 2.33 -11.69
CA ASP A 113 -13.03 3.36 -11.78
C ASP A 113 -13.83 3.41 -10.48
N VAL A 114 -14.04 4.63 -9.96
CA VAL A 114 -14.97 4.83 -8.84
C VAL A 114 -16.37 4.99 -9.41
N GLU A 115 -17.19 3.94 -9.34
CA GLU A 115 -18.61 4.03 -9.71
C GLU A 115 -19.36 5.04 -8.84
N THR A 116 -18.92 5.19 -7.58
CA THR A 116 -19.39 6.23 -6.66
C THR A 116 -18.21 6.98 -6.06
N PRO A 117 -18.28 8.32 -5.96
CA PRO A 117 -17.18 9.15 -5.45
C PRO A 117 -16.85 8.90 -3.97
N TYR A 118 -17.51 7.97 -3.29
CA TYR A 118 -17.32 7.67 -1.86
C TYR A 118 -16.98 6.19 -1.59
N SER A 119 -16.91 5.34 -2.61
CA SER A 119 -16.40 3.97 -2.42
C SER A 119 -14.89 3.99 -2.22
N TYR A 120 -14.42 3.19 -1.26
CA TYR A 120 -13.02 2.79 -1.09
C TYR A 120 -12.84 1.27 -1.24
N SER A 121 -13.91 0.58 -1.65
CA SER A 121 -13.90 -0.85 -1.97
C SER A 121 -13.70 -1.04 -3.47
N ASP A 122 -12.78 -1.92 -3.80
CA ASP A 122 -12.48 -2.45 -5.13
C ASP A 122 -11.68 -3.75 -4.98
N SER A 123 -11.79 -4.65 -5.96
CA SER A 123 -11.13 -5.96 -5.90
C SER A 123 -9.60 -5.92 -5.77
N LEU A 124 -8.95 -4.79 -6.04
CA LEU A 124 -7.50 -4.65 -5.92
C LEU A 124 -7.06 -4.21 -4.53
N SER A 125 -7.98 -3.80 -3.65
CA SER A 125 -7.67 -3.37 -2.28
C SER A 125 -8.49 -4.10 -1.21
N ASP A 126 -9.63 -4.69 -1.58
CA ASP A 126 -10.47 -5.49 -0.68
C ASP A 126 -9.71 -6.71 -0.14
N GLY A 127 -9.94 -7.03 1.14
CA GLY A 127 -9.26 -8.14 1.81
C GLY A 127 -7.82 -7.86 2.23
N TRP A 128 -7.35 -6.61 2.19
CA TRP A 128 -6.06 -6.23 2.77
C TRP A 128 -6.09 -6.41 4.30
N VAL A 129 -5.09 -7.09 4.87
CA VAL A 129 -4.99 -7.32 6.33
C VAL A 129 -3.78 -6.69 6.99
N GLY A 130 -2.78 -6.22 6.22
CA GLY A 130 -1.59 -5.61 6.78
C GLY A 130 -0.54 -5.33 5.72
N ASP A 131 0.32 -4.34 5.95
CA ASP A 131 1.49 -4.09 5.13
C ASP A 131 2.61 -3.38 5.90
N GLU A 132 3.83 -3.55 5.41
CA GLU A 132 4.99 -2.76 5.81
C GLU A 132 5.78 -2.33 4.58
N LEU A 133 5.93 -1.01 4.42
CA LEU A 133 6.77 -0.36 3.42
C LEU A 133 8.05 0.15 4.08
N VAL A 134 9.19 -0.28 3.55
CA VAL A 134 10.52 0.04 4.07
C VAL A 134 11.37 0.68 2.98
N PRO A 135 11.74 1.97 3.12
CA PRO A 135 12.64 2.60 2.18
C PRO A 135 14.11 2.22 2.43
N TYR A 136 14.90 2.25 1.36
CA TYR A 136 16.34 1.98 1.36
C TYR A 136 17.06 3.08 0.57
N GLU A 137 18.30 3.38 0.97
CA GLU A 137 19.18 4.29 0.24
C GLU A 137 20.62 3.77 0.15
N ASN A 138 21.39 4.26 -0.82
CA ASN A 138 22.83 4.03 -0.93
C ASN A 138 23.63 5.33 -1.12
N GLY A 139 23.05 6.47 -0.73
CA GLY A 139 23.62 7.80 -0.86
C GLY A 139 23.36 8.48 -2.21
N ASP A 140 23.38 7.72 -3.30
CA ASP A 140 23.14 8.25 -4.66
C ASP A 140 21.74 7.92 -5.18
N ALA A 141 21.14 6.86 -4.65
CA ALA A 141 19.86 6.35 -5.08
C ALA A 141 19.00 5.88 -3.91
N SER A 142 17.74 5.59 -4.23
CA SER A 142 16.72 5.18 -3.28
C SER A 142 15.92 4.04 -3.89
N GLY A 143 15.38 3.17 -3.04
CA GLY A 143 14.45 2.12 -3.40
C GLY A 143 13.59 1.76 -2.20
N TYR A 144 12.75 0.75 -2.34
CA TYR A 144 11.93 0.28 -1.22
C TYR A 144 11.60 -1.20 -1.34
N VAL A 145 11.23 -1.80 -0.21
CA VAL A 145 10.57 -3.10 -0.14
C VAL A 145 9.21 -2.88 0.49
N TRP A 146 8.16 -3.35 -0.17
CA TRP A 146 6.79 -3.30 0.34
C TRP A 146 6.24 -4.71 0.41
N THR A 147 5.91 -5.17 1.62
CA THR A 147 5.27 -6.48 1.83
C THR A 147 3.85 -6.26 2.30
N LEU A 148 2.89 -6.94 1.66
CA LEU A 148 1.47 -6.86 1.94
C LEU A 148 0.92 -8.26 2.20
N GLU A 149 0.02 -8.37 3.17
CA GLU A 149 -0.72 -9.58 3.49
C GLU A 149 -2.21 -9.38 3.20
N TRP A 150 -2.84 -10.45 2.73
CA TRP A 150 -4.23 -10.48 2.30
C TRP A 150 -5.01 -11.59 3.03
N GLN A 151 -6.34 -11.45 3.08
CA GLN A 151 -7.21 -12.46 3.70
C GLN A 151 -7.10 -13.83 3.01
N SER A 152 -6.93 -13.85 1.69
CA SER A 152 -6.71 -15.09 0.95
C SER A 152 -5.71 -14.92 -0.21
N ALA A 153 -5.34 -16.06 -0.79
CA ALA A 153 -4.41 -16.12 -1.91
C ALA A 153 -5.00 -15.57 -3.21
N ASP A 154 -6.33 -15.47 -3.30
CA ASP A 154 -7.03 -14.93 -4.48
C ASP A 154 -7.02 -13.40 -4.47
N GLU A 155 -7.27 -12.72 -3.34
CA GLU A 155 -7.17 -11.25 -3.24
C GLU A 155 -5.70 -10.81 -3.44
N ALA A 156 -4.74 -11.55 -2.87
CA ALA A 156 -3.31 -11.31 -3.13
C ALA A 156 -2.95 -11.43 -4.61
N ARG A 157 -3.63 -12.32 -5.35
CA ARG A 157 -3.44 -12.47 -6.80
C ARG A 157 -4.02 -11.26 -7.54
N GLU A 158 -5.22 -10.83 -7.18
CA GLU A 158 -5.89 -9.67 -7.80
C GLU A 158 -5.09 -8.39 -7.63
N PHE A 159 -4.62 -8.08 -6.43
CA PHE A 159 -3.70 -6.96 -6.20
C PHE A 159 -2.43 -7.06 -7.05
N ALA A 160 -1.79 -8.24 -7.08
CA ALA A 160 -0.54 -8.40 -7.81
C ALA A 160 -0.73 -8.28 -9.33
N GLU A 161 -1.88 -8.67 -9.87
CA GLU A 161 -2.25 -8.45 -11.28
C GLU A 161 -2.50 -6.95 -11.52
N GLY A 162 -3.33 -6.30 -10.71
CA GLY A 162 -3.61 -4.87 -10.82
C GLY A 162 -2.35 -3.99 -10.70
N TYR A 163 -1.40 -4.35 -9.84
CA TYR A 163 -0.12 -3.63 -9.73
C TYR A 163 0.75 -3.80 -10.99
N ARG A 164 0.71 -4.97 -11.65
CA ARG A 164 1.40 -5.16 -12.94
C ARG A 164 0.75 -4.31 -14.03
N ASP A 165 -0.58 -4.26 -14.07
CA ASP A 165 -1.32 -3.42 -15.00
C ASP A 165 -0.97 -1.93 -14.79
N LEU A 166 -0.88 -1.50 -13.53
CA LEU A 166 -0.39 -0.15 -13.18
C LEU A 166 0.99 0.11 -13.77
N LEU A 167 1.96 -0.79 -13.56
CA LEU A 167 3.30 -0.61 -14.13
C LEU A 167 3.28 -0.59 -15.66
N ALA A 168 2.49 -1.45 -16.31
CA ALA A 168 2.36 -1.51 -17.76
C ALA A 168 1.79 -0.19 -18.32
N GLU A 169 0.72 0.35 -17.72
CA GLU A 169 0.14 1.65 -18.09
C GLU A 169 1.08 2.84 -17.86
N ARG A 170 2.07 2.67 -16.98
CA ARG A 170 3.15 3.63 -16.74
C ARG A 170 4.39 3.41 -17.61
N GLY A 171 4.29 2.58 -18.64
CA GLY A 171 5.37 2.32 -19.60
C GLY A 171 6.35 1.23 -19.16
N GLY A 172 5.96 0.40 -18.20
CA GLY A 172 6.75 -0.71 -17.68
C GLY A 172 6.99 -1.77 -18.74
N MET A 173 8.27 -1.96 -19.07
CA MET A 173 8.71 -3.05 -19.93
C MET A 173 9.03 -4.27 -19.10
N GLU A 174 8.37 -5.41 -19.38
CA GLU A 174 8.71 -6.69 -18.77
C GLU A 174 10.16 -7.09 -19.09
N ARG A 175 10.91 -7.46 -18.06
CA ARG A 175 12.31 -7.95 -18.16
C ARG A 175 12.49 -9.36 -17.58
N GLY A 176 11.40 -9.96 -17.13
CA GLY A 176 11.33 -11.32 -16.60
C GLY A 176 9.92 -11.64 -16.10
N PRO A 177 9.67 -12.83 -15.54
CA PRO A 177 8.33 -13.25 -15.11
C PRO A 177 7.75 -12.40 -13.97
N ARG A 178 8.59 -11.62 -13.28
CA ARG A 178 8.23 -10.81 -12.11
C ARG A 178 8.78 -9.39 -12.20
N GLN A 179 9.53 -9.07 -13.25
CA GLN A 179 10.37 -7.87 -13.30
C GLN A 179 9.90 -6.89 -14.37
N PHE A 180 9.83 -5.62 -14.01
CA PHE A 180 9.47 -4.52 -14.89
C PHE A 180 10.52 -3.41 -14.80
N VAL A 181 10.75 -2.71 -15.91
CA VAL A 181 11.61 -1.51 -15.95
C VAL A 181 10.87 -0.38 -16.63
N ILE A 182 10.79 0.77 -15.96
CA ILE A 182 10.26 2.03 -16.46
C ILE A 182 11.43 2.99 -16.61
N SER A 183 11.60 3.57 -17.80
CA SER A 183 12.80 4.36 -18.13
C SER A 183 12.66 5.87 -17.89
N GLU A 184 11.46 6.36 -17.61
CA GLU A 184 11.21 7.79 -17.41
C GLU A 184 9.93 8.03 -16.62
N GLY A 185 9.82 9.23 -16.05
CA GLY A 185 8.63 9.68 -15.35
C GLY A 185 8.62 9.32 -13.87
N PRO A 186 7.49 9.55 -13.17
CA PRO A 186 7.42 9.44 -11.72
C PRO A 186 7.54 8.00 -11.20
N PHE A 187 7.42 7.00 -12.09
CA PHE A 187 7.61 5.58 -11.78
C PHE A 187 8.94 5.03 -12.31
N GLU A 188 9.87 5.88 -12.76
CA GLU A 188 11.20 5.45 -13.22
C GLU A 188 11.87 4.51 -12.22
N GLY A 189 12.41 3.40 -12.73
CA GLY A 189 13.10 2.39 -11.95
C GLY A 189 12.79 0.97 -12.40
N ALA A 190 13.32 0.00 -11.65
CA ALA A 190 13.04 -1.41 -11.78
C ALA A 190 12.15 -1.89 -10.63
N TYR A 191 11.33 -2.91 -10.91
CA TYR A 191 10.38 -3.48 -9.97
C TYR A 191 10.46 -5.01 -10.03
N ASP A 192 10.43 -5.69 -8.88
CA ASP A 192 10.21 -7.14 -8.76
C ASP A 192 8.94 -7.40 -7.95
N ILE A 193 7.97 -8.11 -8.52
CA ILE A 193 6.68 -8.40 -7.88
C ILE A 193 6.60 -9.91 -7.60
N ARG A 194 6.70 -10.27 -6.33
CA ARG A 194 6.61 -11.65 -5.84
C ARG A 194 5.29 -11.88 -5.13
N ARG A 195 4.66 -13.02 -5.37
CA ARG A 195 3.52 -13.50 -4.59
C ARG A 195 3.84 -14.88 -4.02
N ASP A 196 3.48 -15.08 -2.76
CA ASP A 196 3.57 -16.37 -2.06
C ASP A 196 2.31 -16.58 -1.23
N GLY A 197 1.40 -17.44 -1.71
CA GLY A 197 0.06 -17.59 -1.11
C GLY A 197 -0.70 -16.27 -1.07
N ALA A 198 -1.02 -15.82 0.16
CA ALA A 198 -1.71 -14.57 0.47
C ALA A 198 -0.77 -13.39 0.73
N SER A 199 0.54 -13.55 0.50
CA SER A 199 1.55 -12.51 0.67
C SER A 199 2.03 -11.98 -0.68
N VAL A 200 2.23 -10.67 -0.78
CA VAL A 200 2.83 -10.00 -1.94
C VAL A 200 4.02 -9.16 -1.48
N THR A 201 5.19 -9.36 -2.11
CA THR A 201 6.38 -8.51 -1.91
C THR A 201 6.67 -7.76 -3.20
N ILE A 202 6.76 -6.43 -3.13
CA ILE A 202 7.21 -5.56 -4.21
C ILE A 202 8.56 -4.97 -3.81
N VAL A 203 9.57 -5.11 -4.67
CA VAL A 203 10.86 -4.43 -4.52
C VAL A 203 11.00 -3.41 -5.63
N ASN A 204 11.32 -2.17 -5.28
CA ASN A 204 11.67 -1.12 -6.22
C ASN A 204 13.12 -0.69 -6.04
N ALA A 205 13.81 -0.49 -7.15
CA ALA A 205 15.20 -0.06 -7.18
C ALA A 205 15.48 0.78 -8.44
N PRO A 206 16.65 1.44 -8.53
CA PRO A 206 17.04 2.19 -9.73
C PRO A 206 17.16 1.32 -10.98
N ASP A 207 17.60 0.07 -10.81
CA ASP A 207 17.81 -0.90 -11.89
C ASP A 207 17.65 -2.34 -11.38
N ILE A 208 17.73 -3.31 -12.30
CA ILE A 208 17.49 -4.73 -12.00
C ILE A 208 18.54 -5.31 -11.04
N GLU A 209 19.79 -4.85 -11.12
CA GLU A 209 20.88 -5.35 -10.27
C GLU A 209 20.59 -4.97 -8.81
N ALA A 210 20.24 -3.70 -8.61
CA ALA A 210 19.90 -3.15 -7.31
C ALA A 210 18.67 -3.82 -6.65
N LEU A 211 17.75 -4.45 -7.41
CA LEU A 211 16.62 -5.21 -6.83
C LEU A 211 17.12 -6.32 -5.88
N THR A 212 18.16 -7.04 -6.30
CA THR A 212 18.73 -8.13 -5.50
C THR A 212 19.64 -7.64 -4.38
N GLU A 213 20.24 -6.46 -4.56
CA GLU A 213 21.05 -5.80 -3.53
C GLU A 213 20.21 -5.20 -2.41
N ILE A 214 19.00 -4.71 -2.71
CA ILE A 214 18.07 -4.19 -1.69
C ILE A 214 17.41 -5.36 -0.95
N HIS A 215 17.05 -6.42 -1.66
CA HIS A 215 16.29 -7.51 -1.06
C HIS A 215 16.57 -8.85 -1.75
N SER A 216 17.64 -9.51 -1.28
CA SER A 216 18.05 -10.80 -1.80
C SER A 216 16.97 -11.88 -1.60
N PRO A 217 16.84 -12.86 -2.51
CA PRO A 217 15.94 -14.01 -2.34
C PRO A 217 16.14 -14.67 -0.97
N ALA A 218 15.08 -15.24 -0.40
CA ALA A 218 15.22 -15.96 0.85
C ALA A 218 16.08 -17.19 0.54
N GLY A 219 17.18 -17.38 1.27
CA GLY A 219 17.97 -18.60 1.12
C GLY A 219 17.10 -19.79 1.52
N ASP A 220 17.04 -20.81 0.67
CA ASP A 220 16.54 -22.13 1.08
C ASP A 220 17.46 -22.63 2.20
N GLY A 221 17.03 -22.45 3.44
CA GLY A 221 17.71 -22.98 4.63
C GLY A 221 17.48 -24.47 4.80
#